data_AF-A0A7K2X8I3-F1
#
_entry.id   AF-A0A7K2X8I3-F1
#
_cell.length_a   1.000
_cell.length_b   1.000
_cell.length_c   1.000
_cell.angle_alpha   90.00
_cell.angle_beta   90.00
_cell.angle_gamma   90.00
#
_symmetry.space_group_name_H-M   'P 1'
#
loop_
_entity.id
_entity.type
_entity.pdbx_description
1 polymer ?
#
loop_
_entity_poly.entity_id
_entity_poly.type
_entity_poly.pdbx_seq_one_letter_code
_entity_poly.pdbx_strand_id
1 'polypeptide(L)'
;PVPDGTAAASAWEVTLPGMRLTLTLSPDPARGFSGEGGVLEALATEEAEQDAELVAVLLAWEPRIDPADLAAQAGLTADRVRAALTRLGTAGRVGYDVADAAYFHRELPYDADRAERHNPRLVSARRLVAEGAVELDGASAAVASGDRRYWVRESDGVLSCTCQWWADHRGRRGPCKHALAVRMARR
;
A
#
# COMPACT_ATOMS: atom_id res chain seq x y z
N PRO A 1 30.65 -21.30 -1.49
CA PRO A 1 30.69 -21.54 -0.02
C PRO A 1 31.20 -20.28 0.69
N VAL A 2 30.43 -19.78 1.67
CA VAL A 2 30.85 -18.65 2.48
C VAL A 2 32.05 -19.11 3.31
N PRO A 3 33.24 -18.50 3.16
CA PRO A 3 34.37 -18.81 4.02
C PRO A 3 34.04 -18.27 5.42
N ASP A 4 34.38 -19.04 6.46
CA ASP A 4 34.36 -18.64 7.88
C ASP A 4 33.11 -18.92 8.73
N GLY A 5 32.17 -19.76 8.28
CA GLY A 5 31.12 -20.31 9.17
C GLY A 5 30.15 -19.28 9.74
N THR A 6 30.17 -18.06 9.23
CA THR A 6 29.20 -17.02 9.53
C THR A 6 27.95 -17.23 8.66
N ALA A 7 26.77 -17.13 9.27
CA ALA A 7 25.52 -17.21 8.54
C ALA A 7 25.44 -16.05 7.54
N ALA A 8 25.21 -16.36 6.27
CA ALA A 8 25.02 -15.38 5.20
C ALA A 8 23.62 -15.51 4.61
N ALA A 9 23.18 -14.46 3.91
CA ALA A 9 21.98 -14.55 3.11
C ALA A 9 22.20 -15.60 2.02
N SER A 10 21.19 -16.45 1.78
CA SER A 10 21.23 -17.44 0.71
C SER A 10 19.93 -17.42 -0.06
N ALA A 11 20.02 -17.67 -1.37
CA ALA A 11 18.86 -17.88 -2.23
C ALA A 11 18.91 -19.32 -2.75
N TRP A 12 17.80 -20.03 -2.60
CA TRP A 12 17.62 -21.39 -3.07
C TRP A 12 16.57 -21.39 -4.17
N GLU A 13 16.92 -21.92 -5.33
CA GLU A 13 16.01 -22.04 -6.45
C GLU A 13 15.60 -23.50 -6.66
N VAL A 14 14.30 -23.72 -6.84
CA VAL A 14 13.74 -25.00 -7.26
C VAL A 14 13.01 -24.81 -8.57
N THR A 15 13.52 -25.43 -9.63
CA THR A 15 12.89 -25.44 -10.95
C THR A 15 11.89 -26.60 -11.06
N LEU A 16 10.69 -26.31 -11.54
CA LEU A 16 9.61 -27.27 -11.77
C LEU A 16 9.03 -27.06 -13.18
N PRO A 17 8.26 -28.01 -13.74
CA PRO A 17 7.65 -27.81 -15.05
C PRO A 17 6.73 -26.58 -15.07
N GLY A 18 7.13 -25.55 -15.83
CA GLY A 18 6.37 -24.31 -15.98
C GLY A 18 6.44 -23.31 -14.80
N MET A 19 7.27 -23.57 -13.78
CA MET A 19 7.41 -22.65 -12.65
C MET A 19 8.82 -22.70 -12.03
N ARG A 20 9.18 -21.60 -11.35
CA ARG A 20 10.41 -21.46 -10.57
C ARG A 20 10.03 -20.94 -9.19
N LEU A 21 10.46 -21.65 -8.13
CA LEU A 21 10.32 -21.20 -6.76
C LEU A 21 11.67 -20.73 -6.24
N THR A 22 11.76 -19.47 -5.82
CA THR A 22 12.95 -18.92 -5.17
C THR A 22 12.67 -18.67 -3.70
N LEU A 23 13.42 -19.32 -2.81
CA LEU A 23 13.39 -19.13 -1.37
C LEU A 23 14.65 -18.38 -0.95
N THR A 24 14.49 -17.14 -0.48
CA THR A 24 15.59 -16.40 0.13
C THR A 24 15.56 -16.60 1.65
N LEU A 25 16.70 -16.94 2.24
CA LEU A 25 16.91 -17.08 3.69
C LEU A 25 17.89 -16.03 4.20
N SER A 26 17.50 -15.32 5.26
CA SER A 26 18.34 -14.30 5.88
C SER A 26 19.38 -14.95 6.80
N PRO A 27 20.48 -14.25 7.12
CA PRO A 27 21.46 -14.72 8.10
C PRO A 27 20.87 -15.01 9.49
N ASP A 28 19.83 -14.26 9.89
CA ASP A 28 19.20 -14.28 11.22
C ASP A 28 17.76 -13.70 11.13
N PRO A 29 16.81 -14.06 12.00
CA PRO A 29 15.43 -13.57 11.97
C PRO A 29 15.27 -12.04 12.15
N ALA A 30 16.18 -11.37 12.84
CA ALA A 30 16.17 -9.92 13.00
C ALA A 30 16.82 -9.19 11.80
N ARG A 31 17.48 -9.91 10.90
CA ARG A 31 18.09 -9.38 9.66
C ARG A 31 17.20 -9.65 8.45
N GLY A 32 16.05 -8.99 8.38
CA GLY A 32 15.14 -9.13 7.25
C GLY A 32 15.75 -8.69 5.91
N PHE A 33 15.17 -9.15 4.79
CA PHE A 33 15.57 -8.74 3.43
C PHE A 33 15.22 -7.29 3.08
N SER A 34 14.60 -6.54 4.01
CA SER A 34 14.28 -5.13 3.80
C SER A 34 15.53 -4.31 3.44
N GLY A 35 16.73 -4.84 3.72
CA GLY A 35 17.99 -4.21 3.32
C GLY A 35 18.21 -2.85 3.96
N GLU A 36 17.30 -2.42 4.86
CA GLU A 36 17.12 -1.03 5.29
C GLU A 36 18.43 -0.39 5.77
N GLY A 37 19.29 -1.14 6.47
CA GLY A 37 20.61 -0.67 6.90
C GLY A 37 21.71 -0.74 5.84
N GLY A 38 21.67 -1.74 4.95
CA GLY A 38 22.71 -1.99 3.93
C GLY A 38 22.57 -1.12 2.68
N VAL A 39 21.39 -0.53 2.46
CA VAL A 39 21.13 0.38 1.33
C VAL A 39 21.18 1.86 1.72
N LEU A 40 21.41 2.18 3.01
CA LEU A 40 21.35 3.57 3.51
C LEU A 40 22.29 4.51 2.77
N GLU A 41 23.50 4.07 2.42
CA GLU A 41 24.45 4.90 1.67
C GLU A 41 23.91 5.29 0.30
N ALA A 42 23.24 4.36 -0.40
CA ALA A 42 22.60 4.63 -1.69
C ALA A 42 21.34 5.50 -1.55
N LEU A 43 20.68 5.49 -0.39
CA LEU A 43 19.50 6.31 -0.09
C LEU A 43 19.86 7.71 0.42
N ALA A 44 21.07 7.91 0.96
CA ALA A 44 21.50 9.12 1.63
C ALA A 44 22.14 10.16 0.70
N THR A 45 22.26 9.89 -0.59
CA THR A 45 22.78 10.87 -1.55
C THR A 45 21.75 11.97 -1.79
N GLU A 46 22.21 13.20 -2.06
CA GLU A 46 21.33 14.36 -2.27
C GLU A 46 20.42 14.18 -3.49
N GLU A 47 20.88 13.42 -4.48
CA GLU A 47 20.21 13.19 -5.75
C GLU A 47 19.28 11.95 -5.75
N ALA A 48 19.34 11.08 -4.73
CA ALA A 48 18.66 9.77 -4.73
C ALA A 48 17.15 9.88 -4.94
N GLU A 49 16.53 10.92 -4.39
CA GLU A 49 15.09 11.16 -4.55
C GLU A 49 14.71 11.58 -5.97
N GLN A 50 15.41 12.57 -6.51
CA GLN A 50 15.15 13.10 -7.85
C GLN A 50 15.44 12.05 -8.93
N ASP A 51 16.51 11.28 -8.76
CA ASP A 51 16.85 10.19 -9.66
C ASP A 51 15.81 9.07 -9.62
N ALA A 52 15.27 8.75 -8.44
CA ALA A 52 14.21 7.77 -8.30
C ALA A 52 12.90 8.23 -8.98
N GLU A 53 12.55 9.52 -8.89
CA GLU A 53 11.39 10.07 -9.60
C GLU A 53 11.57 10.00 -11.12
N LEU A 54 12.73 10.42 -11.63
CA LEU A 54 13.06 10.34 -13.05
C LEU A 54 13.05 8.89 -13.56
N VAL A 55 13.75 7.99 -12.87
CA VAL A 55 13.80 6.57 -13.23
C VAL A 55 12.42 5.94 -13.17
N ALA A 56 11.58 6.28 -12.18
CA ALA A 56 10.21 5.75 -12.07
C ALA A 56 9.33 6.10 -13.28
N VAL A 57 9.51 7.27 -13.88
CA VAL A 57 8.78 7.66 -15.10
C VAL A 57 9.23 6.84 -16.31
N LEU A 58 10.51 6.45 -16.35
CA LEU A 58 11.10 5.67 -17.44
C LEU A 58 10.82 4.16 -17.33
N LEU A 59 10.25 3.69 -16.21
CA LEU A 59 9.84 2.29 -16.05
C LEU A 59 8.62 1.99 -16.95
N ALA A 60 8.88 1.64 -18.20
CA ALA A 60 7.86 1.41 -19.23
C ALA A 60 7.22 0.01 -19.15
N TRP A 61 6.69 -0.45 -18.00
CA TRP A 61 6.04 -1.76 -17.82
C TRP A 61 6.77 -2.98 -18.44
N GLU A 62 8.09 -2.86 -18.64
CA GLU A 62 8.93 -3.89 -19.22
C GLU A 62 9.05 -5.06 -18.22
N PRO A 63 9.03 -6.32 -18.69
CA PRO A 63 9.18 -7.49 -17.83
C PRO A 63 10.58 -7.58 -17.20
N ARG A 64 11.56 -6.91 -17.79
CA ARG A 64 12.93 -6.75 -17.29
C ARG A 64 13.35 -5.30 -17.38
N ILE A 65 13.98 -4.82 -16.32
CA ILE A 65 14.54 -3.48 -16.23
C ILE A 65 16.05 -3.62 -16.32
N ASP A 66 16.64 -3.10 -17.40
CA ASP A 66 18.08 -3.01 -17.58
C ASP A 66 18.61 -1.65 -17.07
N PRO A 67 19.47 -1.62 -16.04
CA PRO A 67 20.06 -0.38 -15.54
C PRO A 67 20.90 0.40 -16.58
N ALA A 68 21.50 -0.27 -17.56
CA ALA A 68 22.30 0.39 -18.60
C ALA A 68 21.40 1.14 -19.60
N ASP A 69 20.29 0.54 -20.00
CA ASP A 69 19.32 1.19 -20.88
C ASP A 69 18.65 2.37 -20.16
N LEU A 70 18.29 2.20 -18.89
CA LEU A 70 17.78 3.29 -18.07
C LEU A 70 18.80 4.42 -17.89
N ALA A 71 20.08 4.10 -17.72
CA ALA A 71 21.14 5.10 -17.64
C ALA A 71 21.22 5.94 -18.92
N ALA A 72 21.17 5.28 -20.08
CA ALA A 72 21.15 5.95 -21.37
C ALA A 72 19.90 6.83 -21.56
N GLN A 73 18.71 6.35 -21.19
CA GLN A 73 17.45 7.08 -21.32
C GLN A 73 17.36 8.27 -20.35
N ALA A 74 17.81 8.08 -19.11
CA ALA A 74 17.75 9.09 -18.05
C ALA A 74 18.88 10.13 -18.14
N GLY A 75 19.93 9.85 -18.93
CA GLY A 75 21.15 10.66 -18.93
C GLY A 75 21.91 10.57 -17.59
N LEU A 76 21.75 9.46 -16.87
CA LEU A 76 22.36 9.22 -15.56
C LEU A 76 23.50 8.20 -15.67
N THR A 77 24.37 8.14 -14.66
CA THR A 77 25.33 7.05 -14.56
C THR A 77 24.63 5.77 -14.09
N ALA A 78 25.19 4.61 -14.45
CA ALA A 78 24.65 3.32 -14.03
C ALA A 78 24.58 3.17 -12.50
N ASP A 79 25.49 3.80 -11.76
CA ASP A 79 25.48 3.80 -10.29
C ASP A 79 24.34 4.64 -9.70
N ARG A 80 24.05 5.80 -10.29
CA ARG A 80 22.89 6.63 -9.91
C ARG A 80 21.58 5.91 -10.21
N VAL A 81 21.49 5.23 -11.36
CA VAL A 81 20.32 4.39 -11.68
C VAL A 81 20.18 3.23 -10.69
N ARG A 82 21.26 2.57 -10.30
CA ARG A 82 21.22 1.52 -9.26
C ARG A 82 20.76 2.06 -7.90
N ALA A 83 21.22 3.25 -7.50
CA ALA A 83 20.77 3.90 -6.27
C ALA A 83 19.26 4.26 -6.34
N ALA A 84 18.82 4.81 -7.47
CA ALA A 84 17.41 5.10 -7.75
C ALA A 84 16.52 3.83 -7.69
N LEU A 85 16.93 2.75 -8.37
CA LEU A 85 16.23 1.46 -8.33
C LEU A 85 16.20 0.86 -6.92
N THR A 86 17.26 1.06 -6.14
CA THR A 86 17.30 0.68 -4.73
C THR A 86 16.24 1.42 -3.91
N ARG A 87 16.11 2.75 -4.10
CA ARG A 87 15.06 3.56 -3.47
C ARG A 87 13.66 3.16 -3.91
N LEU A 88 13.46 2.86 -5.19
CA LEU A 88 12.17 2.36 -5.71
C LEU A 88 11.83 0.96 -5.16
N GLY A 89 12.86 0.13 -4.92
CA GLY A 89 12.72 -1.19 -4.32
C GLY A 89 12.22 -1.13 -2.88
N THR A 90 12.76 -0.22 -2.06
CA THR A 90 12.28 -0.01 -0.68
C THR A 90 10.86 0.53 -0.63
N ALA A 91 10.46 1.34 -1.62
CA ALA A 91 9.08 1.78 -1.82
C ALA A 91 8.15 0.69 -2.40
N GLY A 92 8.69 -0.50 -2.71
CA GLY A 92 7.94 -1.63 -3.23
C GLY A 92 7.45 -1.47 -4.67
N ARG A 93 8.08 -0.60 -5.47
CA ARG A 93 7.77 -0.28 -6.88
C ARG A 93 8.55 -1.13 -7.89
N VAL A 94 9.69 -1.68 -7.47
CA VAL A 94 10.48 -2.63 -8.25
C VAL A 94 10.92 -3.78 -7.37
N GLY A 95 11.15 -4.94 -7.98
CA GLY A 95 11.80 -6.09 -7.36
C GLY A 95 13.08 -6.45 -8.10
N TYR A 96 13.86 -7.36 -7.51
CA TYR A 96 15.03 -7.94 -8.17
C TYR A 96 14.87 -9.45 -8.24
N ASP A 97 14.95 -10.02 -9.45
CA ASP A 97 14.93 -11.47 -9.67
C ASP A 97 16.37 -11.97 -9.73
N VAL A 98 16.74 -12.81 -8.76
CA VAL A 98 18.08 -13.38 -8.61
C VAL A 98 18.40 -14.38 -9.73
N ALA A 99 17.42 -15.13 -10.21
CA ALA A 99 17.60 -16.11 -11.28
C ALA A 99 17.86 -15.43 -12.61
N ASP A 100 17.14 -14.34 -12.84
CA ASP A 100 17.17 -13.56 -14.06
C ASP A 100 18.21 -12.43 -14.03
N ALA A 101 18.85 -12.23 -12.87
CA ALA A 101 19.83 -11.18 -12.56
C ALA A 101 19.37 -9.77 -12.98
N ALA A 102 18.08 -9.51 -12.88
CA ALA A 102 17.45 -8.31 -13.42
C ALA A 102 16.46 -7.68 -12.44
N TYR A 103 16.32 -6.36 -12.53
CA TYR A 103 15.21 -5.67 -11.88
C TYR A 103 13.93 -5.95 -12.68
N PHE A 104 12.79 -5.98 -12.00
CA PHE A 104 11.48 -6.10 -12.63
C PHE A 104 10.49 -5.14 -11.99
N HIS A 105 9.48 -4.72 -12.75
CA HIS A 105 8.44 -3.85 -12.24
C HIS A 105 7.59 -4.60 -11.21
N ARG A 106 7.43 -4.02 -10.02
CA ARG A 106 6.62 -4.60 -8.94
C ARG A 106 5.66 -3.54 -8.47
N GLU A 107 4.41 -3.61 -8.88
CA GLU A 107 3.36 -2.91 -8.13
C GLU A 107 2.83 -3.85 -7.06
N LEU A 108 2.91 -3.42 -5.80
CA LEU A 108 2.12 -4.07 -4.76
C LEU A 108 0.65 -4.10 -5.25
N PRO A 109 0.00 -5.28 -5.30
CA PRO A 109 -1.31 -5.40 -5.93
C PRO A 109 -2.29 -4.38 -5.32
N TYR A 110 -2.93 -3.59 -6.17
CA TYR A 110 -4.09 -2.82 -5.75
C TYR A 110 -5.23 -3.81 -5.49
N ASP A 111 -5.58 -3.94 -4.22
CA ASP A 111 -6.72 -4.73 -3.79
C ASP A 111 -7.84 -3.75 -3.43
N ALA A 112 -8.77 -3.56 -4.36
CA ALA A 112 -9.91 -2.66 -4.20
C ALA A 112 -10.72 -3.00 -2.93
N ASP A 113 -10.81 -4.30 -2.60
CA ASP A 113 -11.55 -4.82 -1.45
C ASP A 113 -10.77 -4.64 -0.14
N ARG A 114 -9.47 -4.36 -0.18
CA ARG A 114 -8.65 -4.11 1.02
C ARG A 114 -9.16 -2.92 1.82
N ALA A 115 -9.66 -1.89 1.15
CA ALA A 115 -10.31 -0.76 1.80
C ALA A 115 -11.56 -1.22 2.58
N GLU A 116 -12.32 -2.17 2.04
CA GLU A 116 -13.51 -2.72 2.71
C GLU A 116 -13.13 -3.63 3.88
N ARG A 117 -12.18 -4.56 3.66
CA ARG A 117 -11.71 -5.50 4.69
C ARG A 117 -11.11 -4.80 5.91
N HIS A 118 -10.43 -3.67 5.73
CA HIS A 118 -9.84 -2.90 6.83
C HIS A 118 -10.77 -1.85 7.44
N ASN A 119 -11.94 -1.58 6.84
CA ASN A 119 -12.87 -0.57 7.33
C ASN A 119 -14.26 -1.14 7.60
N PRO A 120 -14.47 -1.88 8.71
CA PRO A 120 -15.78 -2.44 9.08
C PRO A 120 -16.91 -1.42 9.15
N ARG A 121 -16.60 -0.15 9.48
CA ARG A 121 -17.57 0.96 9.48
C ARG A 121 -18.03 1.35 8.07
N LEU A 122 -17.15 1.27 7.07
CA LEU A 122 -17.47 1.50 5.66
C LEU A 122 -18.37 0.39 5.13
N VAL A 123 -18.00 -0.88 5.38
CA VAL A 123 -18.81 -2.05 5.01
C VAL A 123 -20.21 -1.96 5.63
N SER A 124 -20.27 -1.65 6.93
CA SER A 124 -21.56 -1.51 7.63
C SER A 124 -22.39 -0.34 7.09
N ALA A 125 -21.78 0.80 6.75
CA ALA A 125 -22.49 1.95 6.20
C ALA A 125 -23.10 1.63 4.82
N ARG A 126 -22.34 0.97 3.94
CA ARG A 126 -22.83 0.53 2.63
C ARG A 126 -23.98 -0.47 2.76
N ARG A 127 -23.88 -1.42 3.69
CA ARG A 127 -24.97 -2.36 3.99
C ARG A 127 -26.26 -1.62 4.39
N LEU A 128 -26.16 -0.63 5.26
CA LEU A 128 -27.32 0.18 5.68
C LEU A 128 -27.98 0.91 4.49
N VAL A 129 -27.18 1.43 3.56
CA VAL A 129 -27.72 2.06 2.34
C VAL A 129 -28.37 1.01 1.43
N ALA A 130 -27.72 -0.13 1.20
CA ALA A 130 -28.23 -1.21 0.36
C ALA A 130 -29.54 -1.81 0.90
N GLU A 131 -29.71 -1.87 2.23
CA GLU A 131 -30.92 -2.33 2.90
C GLU A 131 -32.04 -1.26 2.92
N GLY A 132 -31.83 -0.08 2.33
CA GLY A 132 -32.81 1.02 2.37
C GLY A 132 -33.05 1.56 3.77
N ALA A 133 -32.09 1.37 4.69
CA ALA A 133 -32.27 1.67 6.11
C ALA A 133 -32.12 3.16 6.46
N VAL A 134 -31.91 4.03 5.48
CA VAL A 134 -31.71 5.47 5.65
C VAL A 134 -32.93 6.23 5.14
N GLU A 135 -33.63 6.89 6.06
CA GLU A 135 -34.74 7.79 5.76
C GLU A 135 -34.25 9.23 5.90
N LEU A 136 -34.17 9.97 4.78
CA LEU A 136 -33.73 11.37 4.78
C LEU A 136 -34.91 12.32 5.03
N ASP A 137 -34.68 13.33 5.87
CA ASP A 137 -35.65 14.39 6.17
C ASP A 137 -34.93 15.75 6.32
N GLY A 138 -34.73 16.42 5.18
CA GLY A 138 -33.98 17.67 5.09
C GLY A 138 -32.59 17.57 5.72
N ALA A 139 -32.32 18.41 6.73
CA ALA A 139 -31.05 18.42 7.47
C ALA A 139 -30.88 17.23 8.43
N SER A 140 -31.93 16.47 8.69
CA SER A 140 -31.89 15.28 9.55
C SER A 140 -32.08 13.99 8.75
N ALA A 141 -31.74 12.86 9.35
CA ALA A 141 -32.00 11.55 8.80
C ALA A 141 -32.17 10.53 9.92
N ALA A 142 -33.03 9.54 9.69
CA ALA A 142 -33.15 8.38 10.56
C ALA A 142 -32.49 7.17 9.91
N VAL A 143 -31.75 6.39 10.71
CA VAL A 143 -31.03 5.21 10.24
C VAL A 143 -31.42 4.00 11.09
N ALA A 144 -32.10 3.02 10.51
CA ALA A 144 -32.38 1.75 11.17
C ALA A 144 -31.11 0.87 11.15
N SER A 145 -30.68 0.36 12.30
CA SER A 145 -29.50 -0.52 12.39
C SER A 145 -29.75 -1.58 13.46
N GLY A 146 -30.12 -2.79 13.02
CA GLY A 146 -30.66 -3.81 13.91
C GLY A 146 -32.00 -3.35 14.48
N ASP A 147 -32.27 -3.62 15.74
CA ASP A 147 -33.56 -3.27 16.39
C ASP A 147 -33.64 -1.81 16.87
N ARG A 148 -32.69 -0.96 16.46
CA ARG A 148 -32.58 0.43 16.92
C ARG A 148 -32.60 1.41 15.75
N ARG A 149 -33.17 2.58 16.01
CA ARG A 149 -33.18 3.72 15.09
C ARG A 149 -32.28 4.83 15.63
N TYR A 150 -31.38 5.32 14.79
CA TYR A 150 -30.44 6.39 15.12
C TYR A 150 -30.75 7.64 14.31
N TRP A 151 -30.77 8.78 14.97
CA TRP A 151 -30.90 10.08 14.33
C TRP A 151 -29.52 10.66 14.00
N VAL A 152 -29.37 11.10 12.75
CA VAL A 152 -28.23 11.84 12.24
C VAL A 152 -28.71 13.24 11.88
N ARG A 153 -27.96 14.27 12.26
CA ARG A 153 -28.25 15.67 11.91
C ARG A 153 -27.03 16.32 11.31
N GLU A 154 -27.24 17.04 10.22
CA GLU A 154 -26.25 17.92 9.63
C GLU A 154 -26.40 19.34 10.16
N SER A 155 -25.28 19.94 10.55
CA SER A 155 -25.13 21.37 10.79
C SER A 155 -23.79 21.79 10.23
N ASP A 156 -23.75 22.84 9.41
CA ASP A 156 -22.51 23.43 8.90
C ASP A 156 -21.57 22.41 8.21
N GLY A 157 -22.16 21.46 7.46
CA GLY A 157 -21.42 20.38 6.77
C GLY A 157 -20.92 19.25 7.69
N VAL A 158 -21.19 19.33 8.99
CA VAL A 158 -20.82 18.32 9.99
C VAL A 158 -22.02 17.45 10.33
N LEU A 159 -21.84 16.13 10.21
CA LEU A 159 -22.85 15.14 10.59
C LEU A 159 -22.63 14.68 12.03
N SER A 160 -23.62 14.91 12.88
CA SER A 160 -23.71 14.38 14.24
C SER A 160 -24.65 13.18 14.28
N CYS A 161 -24.47 12.26 15.23
CA CYS A 161 -25.30 11.06 15.35
C CYS A 161 -25.62 10.74 16.80
N THR A 162 -26.79 10.16 17.05
CA THR A 162 -27.21 9.68 18.40
C THR A 162 -26.58 8.35 18.84
N CYS A 163 -25.60 7.81 18.11
CA CYS A 163 -24.99 6.51 18.44
C CYS A 163 -23.82 6.65 19.42
N GLN A 164 -23.48 5.55 20.11
CA GLN A 164 -22.38 5.50 21.08
C GLN A 164 -21.04 5.99 20.51
N TRP A 165 -20.71 5.59 19.28
CA TRP A 165 -19.46 6.03 18.64
C TRP A 165 -19.33 7.57 18.59
N TRP A 166 -20.43 8.25 18.27
CA TRP A 166 -20.45 9.71 18.26
C TRP A 166 -20.41 10.28 19.67
N ALA A 167 -21.13 9.69 20.62
CA ALA A 167 -21.08 10.10 22.02
C ALA A 167 -19.63 10.09 22.56
N ASP A 168 -18.88 9.03 22.25
CA ASP A 168 -17.49 8.83 22.71
C ASP A 168 -16.49 9.74 21.97
N HIS A 169 -16.64 9.89 20.65
CA HIS A 169 -15.58 10.47 19.81
C HIS A 169 -15.90 11.84 19.20
N ARG A 170 -17.19 12.20 19.04
CA ARG A 170 -17.66 13.46 18.45
C ARG A 170 -16.91 13.86 17.17
N GLY A 171 -16.71 12.89 16.28
CA GLY A 171 -16.04 13.09 14.99
C GLY A 171 -14.50 13.00 15.01
N ARG A 172 -13.85 13.03 16.18
CA ARG A 172 -12.37 13.00 16.28
C ARG A 172 -11.70 11.72 15.74
N ARG A 173 -12.47 10.63 15.57
CA ARG A 173 -12.02 9.36 14.97
C ARG A 173 -12.78 9.02 13.69
N GLY A 174 -13.24 10.05 12.99
CA GLY A 174 -14.07 9.93 11.79
C GLY A 174 -15.53 9.56 12.09
N PRO A 175 -16.37 9.51 11.05
CA PRO A 175 -17.81 9.28 11.20
C PRO A 175 -18.11 7.87 11.72
N CYS A 176 -19.25 7.75 12.41
CA CYS A 176 -19.84 6.43 12.65
C CYS A 176 -20.42 5.86 11.34
N LYS A 177 -20.78 4.57 11.33
CA LYS A 177 -21.44 3.93 10.18
C LYS A 177 -22.74 4.63 9.75
N HIS A 178 -23.51 5.21 10.68
CA HIS A 178 -24.79 5.87 10.38
C HIS A 178 -24.58 7.22 9.68
N ALA A 179 -23.70 8.07 10.21
CA ALA A 179 -23.36 9.34 9.58
C ALA A 179 -22.73 9.12 8.20
N LEU A 180 -21.90 8.08 8.06
CA LEU A 180 -21.34 7.70 6.77
C LEU A 180 -22.42 7.22 5.78
N ALA A 181 -23.38 6.41 6.22
CA ALA A 181 -24.51 5.97 5.40
C ALA A 181 -25.39 7.13 4.93
N VAL A 182 -25.70 8.09 5.82
CA VAL A 182 -26.45 9.31 5.45
C VAL A 182 -25.70 10.15 4.44
N ARG A 183 -24.38 10.29 4.58
CA ARG A 183 -23.55 10.99 3.59
C ARG A 183 -23.56 10.30 2.23
N MET A 184 -23.62 8.97 2.20
CA MET A 184 -23.73 8.21 0.95
C MET A 184 -25.11 8.34 0.30
N ALA A 185 -26.19 8.27 1.10
CA ALA A 185 -27.56 8.35 0.61
C ALA A 185 -27.96 9.74 0.09
N ARG A 186 -27.21 10.79 0.47
CA ARG A 186 -27.40 12.17 -0.01
C ARG A 186 -26.62 12.51 -1.29
N ARG A 187 -25.74 11.62 -1.75
CA ARG A 187 -25.06 11.75 -3.04
C ARG A 187 -25.96 11.23 -4.14
#